data_AF-U2KGA6-F1
#
_entry.id   AF-U2KGA6-F1
#
_cell.length_a   1.000
_cell.length_b   1.000
_cell.length_c   1.000
_cell.angle_alpha   90.00
_cell.angle_beta   90.00
_cell.angle_gamma   90.00
#
_symmetry.space_group_name_H-M   'P 1'
#
loop_
_entity.id
_entity.type
_entity.pdbx_description
1 polymer ?
#
loop_
_entity_poly.entity_id
_entity_poly.type
_entity_poly.pdbx_seq_one_letter_code
_entity_poly.pdbx_strand_id
1 'polypeptide(L)'
;MNLLELIKLLNMNYSGSLDEYGFFMELIDRCIGEDKQNPFSGIDKDTVERGIRGQNGLSKAKLKKVNQFREVGRLAKYIEEKYPEDKIYLMESQIKLQVPDFNPDEADFSYPCEDLFFQLLDVYINTTNKRSKKKQESTALSPDDITLMTESPVQQPVVQQFVQNQFNISQTGNGINIGHADTIEIRDGKVVTLK
;
A
#
# COMPACT_ATOMS: atom_id res chain seq x y z
N MET A 1 0.17 -5.36 3.13
CA MET A 1 0.85 -4.06 3.30
C MET A 1 1.00 -3.34 1.96
N ASN A 2 0.83 -2.02 1.90
CA ASN A 2 1.14 -1.16 0.75
C ASN A 2 2.35 -0.24 1.04
N LEU A 3 2.87 0.44 0.01
CA LEU A 3 4.06 1.30 0.13
C LEU A 3 3.91 2.38 1.23
N LEU A 4 2.74 3.02 1.34
CA LEU A 4 2.49 4.05 2.35
C LEU A 4 2.47 3.46 3.76
N GLU A 5 1.89 2.27 3.94
CA GLU A 5 1.88 1.57 5.21
C GLU A 5 3.30 1.22 5.66
N LEU A 6 4.16 0.75 4.75
CA LEU A 6 5.57 0.49 5.06
C LEU A 6 6.32 1.77 5.44
N ILE A 7 6.18 2.85 4.66
CA ILE A 7 6.81 4.14 4.96
C ILE A 7 6.39 4.65 6.34
N LYS A 8 5.09 4.56 6.67
CA LYS A 8 4.58 4.95 7.99
C LYS A 8 5.15 4.10 9.10
N LEU A 9 5.20 2.77 8.91
CA LEU A 9 5.74 1.84 9.89
C LEU A 9 7.19 2.19 10.22
N LEU A 10 8.02 2.39 9.19
CA LEU A 10 9.41 2.78 9.34
C LEU A 10 9.52 4.16 10.02
N ASN A 11 8.77 5.17 9.56
CA ASN A 11 8.83 6.52 10.14
C ASN A 11 8.43 6.56 11.63
N MET A 12 7.38 5.81 12.02
CA MET A 12 6.90 5.78 13.41
C MET A 12 7.92 5.14 14.37
N ASN A 13 8.77 4.26 13.86
CA ASN A 13 9.79 3.58 14.65
C ASN A 13 11.19 4.22 14.50
N TYR A 14 11.31 5.22 13.63
CA TYR A 14 12.49 6.06 13.49
C TYR A 14 12.56 7.07 14.64
N SER A 15 13.79 7.48 15.02
CA SER A 15 14.07 8.34 16.19
C SER A 15 13.52 9.78 16.11
N GLY A 16 12.77 10.13 15.07
CA GLY A 16 11.84 11.26 15.09
C GLY A 16 12.30 12.52 14.35
N SER A 17 11.34 13.11 13.61
CA SER A 17 11.13 14.55 13.31
C SER A 17 10.66 14.81 11.87
N LEU A 18 10.76 13.81 10.99
CA LEU A 18 10.34 13.96 9.61
C LEU A 18 8.85 13.63 9.45
N ASP A 19 8.14 14.50 8.75
CA ASP A 19 6.86 14.14 8.18
C ASP A 19 7.02 13.05 7.12
N GLU A 20 5.89 12.46 6.70
CA GLU A 20 5.85 11.35 5.75
C GLU A 20 6.62 11.65 4.45
N TYR A 21 6.65 12.92 4.02
CA TYR A 21 7.41 13.33 2.85
C TYR A 21 8.91 13.34 3.11
N GLY A 22 9.34 14.02 4.18
CA GLY A 22 10.76 14.14 4.50
C GLY A 22 11.36 12.76 4.68
N PHE A 23 10.61 11.87 5.34
CA PHE A 23 11.03 10.50 5.56
C PHE A 23 11.03 9.68 4.26
N PHE A 24 10.01 9.81 3.40
CA PHE A 24 10.04 9.15 2.09
C PHE A 24 11.24 9.60 1.25
N MET A 25 11.52 10.91 1.21
CA MET A 25 12.66 11.44 0.47
C MET A 25 13.99 10.94 1.03
N GLU A 26 14.11 10.84 2.35
CA GLU A 26 15.26 10.21 2.99
C GLU A 26 15.41 8.76 2.56
N LEU A 27 14.34 7.95 2.59
CA LEU A 27 14.40 6.56 2.10
C LEU A 27 14.88 6.49 0.65
N ILE A 28 14.36 7.34 -0.23
CA ILE A 28 14.79 7.40 -1.64
C ILE A 28 16.27 7.78 -1.76
N ASP A 29 16.74 8.77 -1.00
CA ASP A 29 18.15 9.17 -0.99
C ASP A 29 19.06 8.04 -0.49
N ARG A 30 18.59 7.21 0.45
CA ARG A 30 19.31 6.03 0.94
C ARG A 30 19.26 4.84 -0.03
N CYS A 31 18.30 4.81 -0.93
CA CYS A 31 18.22 3.77 -1.97
C CYS A 31 19.16 4.04 -3.15
N ILE A 32 19.49 5.31 -3.44
CA ILE A 32 20.13 5.73 -4.70
C ILE A 32 21.63 5.95 -4.49
N GLY A 33 22.45 5.57 -5.48
CA GLY A 33 23.92 5.76 -5.47
C GLY A 33 24.39 7.19 -5.16
N GLU A 34 25.52 7.35 -4.48
CA GLU A 34 26.04 8.65 -4.00
C GLU A 34 26.28 9.68 -5.10
N ASP A 35 26.64 9.22 -6.30
CA ASP A 35 26.89 10.05 -7.48
C ASP A 35 25.60 10.38 -8.26
N LYS A 36 24.45 9.83 -7.85
CA LYS A 36 23.17 9.97 -8.55
C LYS A 36 22.28 10.97 -7.83
N GLN A 37 21.81 11.96 -8.59
CA GLN A 37 20.89 12.96 -8.08
C GLN A 37 19.51 12.35 -7.81
N ASN A 38 18.91 12.72 -6.66
CA ASN A 38 17.54 12.36 -6.33
C ASN A 38 16.58 12.75 -7.47
N PRO A 39 15.81 11.81 -8.06
CA PRO A 39 14.88 12.08 -9.15
C PRO A 39 13.83 13.15 -8.82
N PHE A 40 13.54 13.37 -7.54
CA PHE A 40 12.58 14.33 -7.01
C PHE A 40 13.21 15.68 -6.63
N SER A 41 14.52 15.87 -6.85
CA SER A 41 15.16 17.17 -6.64
C SER A 41 14.42 18.26 -7.43
N GLY A 42 13.95 19.30 -6.73
CA GLY A 42 13.20 20.41 -7.34
C GLY A 42 11.70 20.18 -7.53
N ILE A 43 11.10 19.14 -6.93
CA ILE A 43 9.63 19.05 -6.81
C ILE A 43 9.19 19.66 -5.48
N ASP A 44 8.08 20.39 -5.50
CA ASP A 44 7.42 20.88 -4.30
C ASP A 44 7.02 19.73 -3.37
N LYS A 45 7.36 19.89 -2.10
CA LYS A 45 7.00 18.96 -1.03
C LYS A 45 5.53 18.54 -1.05
N ASP A 46 4.62 19.51 -1.15
CA ASP A 46 3.17 19.29 -1.22
C ASP A 46 2.76 18.40 -2.42
N THR A 47 3.48 18.48 -3.53
CA THR A 47 3.22 17.59 -4.69
C THR A 47 3.59 16.15 -4.40
N VAL A 48 4.70 15.93 -3.70
CA VAL A 48 5.13 14.57 -3.34
C VAL A 48 4.26 13.99 -2.23
N GLU A 49 3.91 14.79 -1.21
CA GLU A 49 2.96 14.41 -0.14
C GLU A 49 1.61 13.96 -0.70
N ARG A 50 1.01 14.79 -1.55
CA ARG A 50 -0.25 14.44 -2.22
C ARG A 50 -0.12 13.17 -3.05
N GLY A 51 1.04 12.92 -3.63
CA GLY A 51 1.29 11.70 -4.38
C GLY A 51 1.40 10.45 -3.54
N ILE A 52 2.21 10.50 -2.48
CA ILE A 52 2.32 9.40 -1.52
C ILE A 52 0.93 9.07 -0.92
N ARG A 53 0.11 10.10 -0.64
CA ARG A 53 -1.27 9.95 -0.12
C ARG A 53 -2.30 9.52 -1.15
N GLY A 54 -1.89 9.29 -2.40
CA GLY A 54 -2.77 8.81 -3.48
C GLY A 54 -3.76 9.85 -4.01
N GLN A 55 -3.56 11.14 -3.71
CA GLN A 55 -4.39 12.24 -4.20
C GLN A 55 -4.00 12.66 -5.62
N ASN A 56 -2.69 12.69 -5.94
CA ASN A 56 -2.16 12.99 -7.29
C ASN A 56 -0.97 12.09 -7.61
N GLY A 57 -1.05 11.21 -8.61
CA GLY A 57 0.04 10.24 -8.87
C GLY A 57 1.42 10.90 -9.04
N LEU A 58 2.43 10.39 -8.31
CA LEU A 58 3.84 10.74 -8.52
C LEU A 58 4.26 10.43 -9.96
N SER A 59 5.23 11.19 -10.48
CA SER A 59 5.78 10.93 -11.81
C SER A 59 6.38 9.53 -11.88
N LYS A 60 5.76 8.66 -12.70
CA LYS A 60 6.25 7.29 -12.96
C LYS A 60 7.69 7.27 -13.46
N ALA A 61 8.06 8.24 -14.29
CA ALA A 61 9.42 8.34 -14.81
C ALA A 61 10.43 8.56 -13.68
N LYS A 62 10.09 9.40 -12.69
CA LYS A 62 10.95 9.67 -11.53
C LYS A 62 11.02 8.46 -10.60
N LEU A 63 9.89 7.80 -10.32
CA LEU A 63 9.88 6.57 -9.52
C LEU A 63 10.65 5.43 -10.20
N LYS A 64 10.54 5.26 -11.52
CA LYS A 64 11.34 4.28 -12.27
C LYS A 64 12.84 4.57 -12.20
N LYS A 65 13.24 5.84 -12.16
CA LYS A 65 14.65 6.21 -11.97
C LYS A 65 15.20 5.75 -10.62
N VAL A 66 14.37 5.70 -9.57
CA VAL A 66 14.79 5.15 -8.27
C VAL A 66 15.25 3.70 -8.45
N ASN A 67 14.45 2.86 -9.10
CA ASN A 67 14.83 1.47 -9.37
C ASN A 67 16.02 1.34 -10.32
N GLN A 68 16.18 2.27 -11.27
CA GLN A 68 17.34 2.28 -12.18
C GLN A 68 18.66 2.60 -11.46
N PHE A 69 18.62 3.46 -10.45
CA PHE A 69 19.81 3.92 -9.73
C PHE A 69 19.96 3.30 -8.34
N ARG A 70 19.16 2.27 -8.03
CA ARG A 70 19.19 1.63 -6.72
C ARG A 70 20.55 0.99 -6.44
N GLU A 71 21.03 1.17 -5.23
CA GLU A 71 22.25 0.56 -4.73
C GLU A 71 21.87 -0.52 -3.71
N VAL A 72 22.22 -1.77 -4.03
CA VAL A 72 21.81 -2.94 -3.25
C VAL A 72 22.40 -2.90 -1.84
N GLY A 73 21.56 -3.14 -0.83
CA GLY A 73 21.96 -3.25 0.56
C GLY A 73 22.17 -1.92 1.27
N ARG A 74 22.06 -0.79 0.55
CA ARG A 74 22.28 0.52 1.15
C ARG A 74 21.15 0.96 2.05
N LEU A 75 19.91 0.63 1.67
CA LEU A 75 18.76 0.85 2.54
C LEU A 75 18.81 -0.12 3.73
N ALA A 76 19.21 -1.37 3.52
CA ALA A 76 19.39 -2.35 4.59
C ALA A 76 20.40 -1.85 5.63
N LYS A 77 21.59 -1.42 5.19
CA LYS A 77 22.61 -0.84 6.06
C LYS A 77 22.10 0.38 6.83
N TYR A 78 21.33 1.26 6.18
CA TYR A 78 20.70 2.39 6.86
C TYR A 78 19.74 1.92 7.96
N ILE A 79 18.94 0.87 7.72
CA ILE A 79 18.02 0.32 8.72
C ILE A 79 18.80 -0.25 9.91
N GLU A 80 19.86 -1.03 9.66
CA GLU A 80 20.72 -1.60 10.72
C GLU A 80 21.38 -0.51 11.59
N GLU A 81 21.85 0.57 10.97
CA GLU A 81 22.53 1.65 11.68
C GLU A 81 21.59 2.56 12.47
N LYS A 82 20.34 2.71 12.04
CA LYS A 82 19.41 3.73 12.58
C LYS A 82 18.35 3.19 13.52
N TYR A 83 18.00 1.92 13.42
CA TYR A 83 16.94 1.34 14.22
C TYR A 83 17.54 0.43 15.28
N PRO A 84 17.26 0.66 16.58
CA PRO A 84 17.68 -0.27 17.61
C PRO A 84 16.94 -1.61 17.48
N GLU A 85 17.54 -2.67 18.00
CA GLU A 85 17.08 -4.06 17.82
C GLU A 85 15.61 -4.27 18.27
N ASP A 86 15.18 -3.62 19.35
CA ASP A 86 13.80 -3.69 19.84
C ASP A 86 12.79 -3.11 18.84
N LYS A 87 13.18 -2.05 18.12
CA LYS A 87 12.36 -1.45 17.06
C LYS A 87 12.33 -2.33 15.82
N ILE A 88 13.48 -2.92 15.46
CA ILE A 88 13.57 -3.89 14.36
C ILE A 88 12.61 -5.05 14.61
N TYR A 89 12.66 -5.67 15.80
CA TYR A 89 11.78 -6.77 16.17
C TYR A 89 10.28 -6.41 16.11
N LEU A 90 9.93 -5.21 16.58
CA LEU A 90 8.55 -4.72 16.51
C LEU A 90 8.07 -4.52 15.07
N MET A 91 8.91 -3.95 14.21
CA MET A 91 8.59 -3.75 12.79
C MET A 91 8.44 -5.08 12.05
N GLU A 92 9.35 -6.03 12.29
CA GLU A 92 9.29 -7.37 11.71
C GLU A 92 7.97 -8.07 12.07
N SER A 93 7.59 -8.04 13.35
CA SER A 93 6.34 -8.63 13.83
C SER A 93 5.12 -8.02 13.11
N GLN A 94 5.11 -6.70 12.88
CA GLN A 94 4.02 -6.02 12.18
C GLN A 94 4.00 -6.34 10.69
N ILE A 95 5.15 -6.46 10.04
CA ILE A 95 5.24 -6.85 8.63
C ILE A 95 4.74 -8.28 8.45
N LYS A 96 5.15 -9.23 9.30
CA LYS A 96 4.69 -10.63 9.26
C LYS A 96 3.17 -10.78 9.38
N LEU A 97 2.52 -9.93 10.18
CA LEU A 97 1.05 -9.91 10.28
C LEU A 97 0.35 -9.52 8.97
N GLN A 98 1.00 -8.70 8.15
CA GLN A 98 0.43 -8.18 6.90
C GLN A 98 0.96 -8.88 5.65
N VAL A 99 2.09 -9.56 5.77
CA VAL A 99 2.82 -10.29 4.73
C VAL A 99 3.27 -11.62 5.36
N PRO A 100 2.40 -12.64 5.37
CA PRO A 100 2.66 -13.91 6.07
C PRO A 100 3.92 -14.65 5.59
N ASP A 101 4.30 -14.46 4.32
CA ASP A 101 5.49 -15.06 3.70
C ASP A 101 6.70 -14.13 3.74
N PHE A 102 6.70 -13.10 4.61
CA PHE A 102 7.88 -12.29 4.83
C PHE A 102 8.97 -13.18 5.47
N ASN A 103 10.07 -13.39 4.74
CA ASN A 103 11.14 -14.30 5.13
C ASN A 103 12.33 -13.54 5.76
N PRO A 104 12.41 -13.47 7.10
CA PRO A 104 13.60 -12.98 7.79
C PRO A 104 14.60 -14.09 8.13
N ASP A 105 14.25 -15.36 7.90
CA ASP A 105 15.08 -16.48 8.36
C ASP A 105 16.31 -16.68 7.46
N GLU A 106 16.37 -16.01 6.30
CA GLU A 106 17.50 -16.04 5.38
C GLU A 106 18.48 -14.84 5.54
N ALA A 107 18.14 -13.79 6.30
CA ALA A 107 18.99 -12.60 6.43
C ALA A 107 18.58 -11.67 7.59
N ASP A 108 19.49 -10.77 8.00
CA ASP A 108 19.17 -9.62 8.86
C ASP A 108 17.94 -8.88 8.30
N PHE A 109 16.93 -8.61 9.16
CA PHE A 109 15.61 -8.01 8.84
C PHE A 109 15.65 -6.93 7.75
N SER A 110 16.72 -6.16 7.76
CA SER A 110 17.01 -5.04 6.88
C SER A 110 17.03 -5.39 5.39
N TYR A 111 17.58 -6.54 4.99
CA TYR A 111 17.61 -6.95 3.56
C TYR A 111 16.23 -7.34 3.04
N PRO A 112 15.47 -8.25 3.70
CA PRO A 112 14.08 -8.51 3.32
C PRO A 112 13.20 -7.26 3.36
N CYS A 113 13.45 -6.34 4.29
CA CYS A 113 12.73 -5.06 4.34
C CYS A 113 13.05 -4.15 3.15
N GLU A 114 14.32 -4.09 2.72
CA GLU A 114 14.73 -3.37 1.51
C GLU A 114 14.05 -3.95 0.26
N ASP A 115 14.06 -5.28 0.12
CA ASP A 115 13.39 -5.96 -1.00
C ASP A 115 11.89 -5.69 -1.01
N LEU A 116 11.24 -5.77 0.16
CA LEU A 116 9.82 -5.43 0.31
C LEU A 116 9.54 -3.98 -0.12
N PHE A 117 10.40 -3.04 0.25
CA PHE A 117 10.26 -1.64 -0.15
C PHE A 117 10.25 -1.48 -1.67
N PHE A 118 11.20 -2.09 -2.39
CA PHE A 118 11.25 -2.01 -3.85
C PHE A 118 10.09 -2.72 -4.53
N GLN A 119 9.66 -3.88 -4.01
CA GLN A 119 8.48 -4.57 -4.52
C GLN A 119 7.22 -3.70 -4.40
N LEU A 120 7.01 -3.08 -3.24
CA LEU A 120 5.87 -2.20 -3.01
C LEU A 120 5.97 -0.92 -3.87
N LEU A 121 7.17 -0.40 -4.11
CA LEU A 121 7.42 0.71 -5.02
C LEU A 121 7.00 0.39 -6.46
N ASP A 122 7.38 -0.78 -6.96
CA ASP A 122 6.97 -1.25 -8.29
C ASP A 122 5.45 -1.47 -8.39
N VAL A 123 4.84 -2.06 -7.36
CA VAL A 123 3.37 -2.19 -7.30
C VAL A 123 2.70 -0.82 -7.34
N TYR A 124 3.21 0.16 -6.61
CA TYR A 124 2.69 1.52 -6.60
C TYR A 124 2.80 2.19 -7.99
N ILE A 125 3.95 2.05 -8.67
CA ILE A 125 4.14 2.56 -10.04
C ILE A 125 3.12 1.95 -11.01
N ASN A 126 2.82 0.66 -10.86
CA ASN A 126 1.97 -0.08 -11.79
C ASN A 126 0.47 0.06 -11.51
N THR A 127 0.05 0.20 -10.24
CA THR A 127 -1.36 0.32 -9.82
C THR A 127 -1.96 1.70 -10.10
N THR A 128 -1.16 2.77 -10.06
CA THR A 128 -1.61 4.13 -10.41
C THR A 128 -2.12 4.27 -11.86
N ASN A 129 -1.94 3.25 -12.73
CA ASN A 129 -2.55 3.20 -14.07
C ASN A 129 -4.08 3.06 -14.08
N LYS A 130 -4.70 2.39 -13.10
CA LYS A 130 -6.13 2.04 -13.19
C LYS A 130 -7.08 3.19 -12.81
N ARG A 131 -6.64 4.15 -11.99
CA ARG A 131 -7.47 5.30 -11.60
C ARG A 131 -7.51 6.42 -12.65
N SER A 132 -6.46 6.57 -13.47
CA SER A 132 -6.39 7.64 -14.48
C SER A 132 -7.16 7.33 -15.77
N LYS A 133 -7.42 6.05 -16.09
CA LYS A 133 -8.20 5.68 -17.30
C LYS A 133 -9.71 5.82 -17.14
N LYS A 134 -10.25 5.92 -15.92
CA LYS A 134 -11.71 5.99 -15.70
C LYS A 134 -12.32 7.39 -15.82
N LYS A 135 -11.53 8.41 -16.17
CA LYS A 135 -11.99 9.82 -16.23
C LYS A 135 -11.92 10.43 -17.65
N GLN A 136 -11.68 9.62 -18.68
CA GLN A 136 -11.52 10.08 -20.06
C GLN A 136 -12.24 9.20 -21.09
N GLU A 137 -13.33 8.56 -20.67
CA GLU A 137 -14.32 7.92 -21.55
C GLU A 137 -15.71 8.39 -21.12
N SER A 138 -15.96 9.68 -21.34
CA SER A 138 -17.31 10.24 -21.40
C SER A 138 -17.31 11.28 -22.53
N THR A 139 -17.03 10.79 -23.73
CA THR A 139 -17.20 11.58 -24.96
C THR A 139 -18.63 11.34 -25.45
N ALA A 140 -19.32 12.45 -25.69
CA ALA A 140 -20.71 12.60 -26.08
C ALA A 140 -21.28 11.50 -27.01
N LEU A 141 -22.49 11.03 -26.67
CA LEU A 141 -23.41 10.42 -27.63
C LEU A 141 -24.51 11.44 -27.93
N SER A 142 -24.52 11.93 -29.17
CA SER A 142 -25.64 12.67 -29.74
C SER A 142 -26.85 11.73 -29.87
N PRO A 143 -28.07 12.19 -29.59
CA PRO A 143 -29.27 11.43 -29.90
C PRO A 143 -29.50 11.54 -31.41
N ASP A 144 -29.62 10.38 -32.07
CA ASP A 144 -30.34 10.13 -33.34
C ASP A 144 -29.62 9.01 -34.08
N ASP A 145 -30.03 7.77 -33.81
CA ASP A 145 -30.29 6.75 -34.84
C ASP A 145 -30.79 5.47 -34.14
N ILE A 146 -32.11 5.33 -34.11
CA ILE A 146 -32.81 4.07 -33.87
C ILE A 146 -32.96 3.41 -35.23
N THR A 147 -32.51 2.16 -35.43
CA THR A 147 -33.33 1.10 -36.07
C THR A 147 -32.76 -0.29 -35.76
N LEU A 148 -33.66 -1.13 -35.27
CA LEU A 148 -33.67 -2.60 -35.16
C LEU A 148 -32.66 -3.37 -36.02
N MET A 149 -31.95 -4.34 -35.42
CA MET A 149 -32.08 -5.76 -35.80
C MET A 149 -31.82 -6.70 -34.61
N THR A 150 -32.57 -7.79 -34.66
CA THR A 150 -32.87 -8.89 -33.74
C THR A 150 -31.69 -9.82 -33.34
N GLU A 151 -31.80 -10.28 -32.08
CA GLU A 151 -31.53 -11.64 -31.56
C GLU A 151 -30.09 -12.15 -31.31
N SER A 152 -29.80 -12.22 -30.00
CA SER A 152 -29.20 -13.32 -29.24
C SER A 152 -27.67 -13.56 -29.26
N PRO A 153 -26.94 -13.08 -28.24
CA PRO A 153 -25.68 -13.69 -27.82
C PRO A 153 -25.92 -14.71 -26.70
N VAL A 154 -25.32 -15.88 -26.89
CA VAL A 154 -25.23 -17.02 -25.97
C VAL A 154 -24.88 -16.57 -24.55
N GLN A 155 -25.74 -16.91 -23.57
CA GLN A 155 -25.47 -16.71 -22.15
C GLN A 155 -24.24 -17.54 -21.74
N GLN A 156 -23.15 -16.87 -21.41
CA GLN A 156 -22.10 -17.48 -20.59
C GLN A 156 -22.58 -17.50 -19.13
N PRO A 157 -22.32 -18.57 -18.37
CA PRO A 157 -22.74 -18.63 -16.97
C PRO A 157 -21.99 -17.54 -16.18
N VAL A 158 -22.75 -16.59 -15.64
CA VAL A 158 -22.24 -15.67 -14.62
C VAL A 158 -21.97 -16.51 -13.38
N VAL A 159 -20.70 -16.80 -13.11
CA VAL A 159 -20.28 -17.36 -11.82
C VAL A 159 -20.43 -16.26 -10.78
N GLN A 160 -21.57 -16.21 -10.11
CA GLN A 160 -21.71 -15.46 -8.86
C GLN A 160 -20.93 -16.20 -7.78
N GLN A 161 -19.69 -15.76 -7.55
CA GLN A 161 -18.87 -16.28 -6.48
C GLN A 161 -19.37 -15.67 -5.17
N PHE A 162 -20.28 -16.38 -4.48
CA PHE A 162 -20.65 -16.04 -3.11
C PHE A 162 -19.48 -16.37 -2.19
N VAL A 163 -18.66 -15.36 -1.89
CA VAL A 163 -17.59 -15.48 -0.90
C VAL A 163 -18.22 -15.37 0.49
N GLN A 164 -18.49 -16.51 1.11
CA GLN A 164 -18.85 -16.57 2.53
C GLN A 164 -17.56 -16.50 3.36
N ASN A 165 -17.08 -15.28 3.61
CA ASN A 165 -16.00 -15.07 4.55
C ASN A 165 -16.55 -15.16 5.98
N GLN A 166 -16.46 -16.35 6.61
CA GLN A 166 -16.60 -16.46 8.06
C GLN A 166 -15.25 -16.13 8.71
N PHE A 167 -15.21 -15.02 9.45
CA PHE A 167 -14.08 -14.66 10.31
C PHE A 167 -14.49 -14.86 11.77
N ASN A 168 -13.77 -15.70 12.49
CA ASN A 168 -13.90 -15.79 13.95
C ASN A 168 -12.99 -14.72 14.57
N ILE A 169 -13.59 -13.70 15.17
CA ILE A 169 -12.87 -12.58 15.80
C ILE A 169 -12.96 -12.75 17.32
N SER A 170 -11.81 -12.92 17.97
CA SER A 170 -11.69 -12.90 19.44
C SER A 170 -11.15 -11.53 19.86
N GLN A 171 -11.99 -10.69 20.47
CA GLN A 171 -11.59 -9.35 20.93
C GLN A 171 -11.64 -9.29 22.46
N THR A 172 -10.54 -8.84 23.09
CA THR A 172 -10.51 -8.45 24.50
C THR A 172 -10.63 -6.93 24.59
N GLY A 173 -11.86 -6.43 24.57
CA GLY A 173 -12.18 -5.00 24.60
C GLY A 173 -13.68 -4.74 24.56
N ASN A 174 -14.10 -3.50 24.82
CA ASN A 174 -15.51 -3.19 25.13
C ASN A 174 -16.39 -2.89 23.89
N GLY A 175 -15.92 -3.04 22.66
CA GLY A 175 -16.76 -2.73 21.50
C GLY A 175 -16.23 -3.16 20.13
N ILE A 176 -17.16 -3.53 19.26
CA ILE A 176 -16.97 -3.82 17.84
C ILE A 176 -17.54 -2.64 17.05
N ASN A 177 -16.75 -2.03 16.16
CA ASN A 177 -17.22 -0.96 15.27
C ASN A 177 -17.43 -1.51 13.86
N ILE A 178 -18.67 -1.46 13.36
CA ILE A 178 -19.05 -1.96 12.03
C ILE A 178 -19.35 -0.76 11.14
N GLY A 179 -18.49 -0.49 10.15
CA GLY A 179 -18.56 0.72 9.32
C GLY A 179 -19.77 0.78 8.36
N HIS A 180 -20.18 -0.35 7.78
CA HIS A 180 -21.43 -0.48 7.01
C HIS A 180 -21.83 -1.96 6.93
N ALA A 181 -23.09 -2.28 7.21
CA ALA A 181 -23.63 -3.63 7.08
C ALA A 181 -25.10 -3.58 6.67
N ASP A 182 -25.48 -4.42 5.72
CA ASP A 182 -26.87 -4.54 5.27
C ASP A 182 -27.72 -5.35 6.27
N THR A 183 -27.12 -6.27 7.03
CA THR A 183 -27.77 -7.03 8.11
C THR A 183 -26.72 -7.48 9.13
N ILE A 184 -27.04 -7.39 10.42
CA ILE A 184 -26.22 -7.90 11.52
C ILE A 184 -27.08 -8.88 12.33
N GLU A 185 -26.61 -10.12 12.49
CA GLU A 185 -27.29 -11.14 13.28
C GLU A 185 -26.30 -11.75 14.27
N ILE A 186 -26.60 -11.65 15.56
CA ILE A 186 -25.81 -12.27 16.64
C ILE A 186 -26.58 -13.52 17.06
N ARG A 187 -26.12 -14.70 16.65
CA ARG A 187 -26.71 -15.98 17.07
C ARG A 187 -25.99 -16.48 18.32
N ASP A 188 -26.76 -16.98 19.29
CA ASP A 188 -26.32 -17.66 20.53
C ASP A 188 -25.57 -16.82 21.60
N GLY A 189 -25.71 -15.50 21.61
CA GLY A 189 -25.11 -14.64 22.64
C GLY A 189 -25.82 -14.70 24.01
N LYS A 190 -25.16 -15.23 25.04
CA LYS A 190 -25.61 -15.15 26.43
C LYS A 190 -25.42 -13.72 26.96
N VAL A 191 -26.51 -13.07 27.39
CA VAL A 191 -26.48 -11.72 27.98
C VAL A 191 -25.75 -11.77 29.32
N VAL A 192 -24.63 -11.04 29.44
CA VAL A 192 -23.93 -10.82 30.72
C VAL A 192 -24.17 -9.38 31.13
N THR A 193 -24.88 -9.18 32.24
CA THR A 193 -25.05 -7.87 32.86
C THR A 193 -23.78 -7.53 33.62
N LEU A 194 -23.06 -6.49 33.19
CA LEU A 194 -21.90 -5.96 33.90
C LEU A 194 -22.40 -5.02 35.01
N LYS A 195 -21.87 -5.20 36.23
CA LYS A 195 -22.07 -4.30 37.37
C LYS A 195 -21.19 -3.06 37.25
#